data_AF-A0A5C5W4M0-F1
#
_entry.id   AF-A0A5C5W4M0-F1
#
_cell.length_a   1.000
_cell.length_b   1.000
_cell.length_c   1.000
_cell.angle_alpha   90.00
_cell.angle_beta   90.00
_cell.angle_gamma   90.00
#
_symmetry.space_group_name_H-M   'P 1'
#
loop_
_entity.id
_entity.type
_entity.pdbx_description
1 polymer ?
#
loop_
_entity_poly.entity_id
_entity_poly.type
_entity_poly.pdbx_seq_one_letter_code
_entity_poly.pdbx_strand_id
1 'polypeptide(L)'
;MTRFSGWTPRLFLMLTLALAQNALAQDKPDRPAPPRAERDDPPPRPAADDAERRRPPRREVDPTYDPPLKFEAITYQIEIAADKVAAIDTQALASQGGSLVEFDKAIRALGAARVLYRADQTITIQGRNEIEIGGDVPIIIGTSVTPAGQPQNQLSRQRIGAKIDIGGRWMFADGAHRAQAGVVVELSDTTPGNVDVGGVKAPVFRSVRQNYGGELELGHPIVLLSVDGAGSLEAGKSVAYITRLMFRPVAGNSK
;
A
#
# COMPACT_ATOMS: atom_id res chain seq x y z
N MET A 1 54.86 -3.24 -32.88
CA MET A 1 54.37 -1.99 -33.50
C MET A 1 52.99 -2.26 -34.08
N THR A 2 51.93 -2.02 -33.31
CA THR A 2 50.55 -2.14 -33.76
C THR A 2 49.67 -1.26 -32.86
N ARG A 3 48.78 -0.52 -33.51
CA ARG A 3 48.24 0.79 -33.10
C ARG A 3 47.18 0.71 -32.00
N PHE A 4 47.28 1.61 -31.02
CA PHE A 4 46.24 1.95 -30.04
C PHE A 4 45.04 2.61 -30.75
N SER A 5 43.83 2.09 -30.55
CA SER A 5 42.59 2.71 -31.06
C SER A 5 41.80 3.40 -29.94
N GLY A 6 41.68 4.71 -30.11
CA GLY A 6 40.73 5.68 -29.56
C GLY A 6 39.71 5.22 -28.51
N TRP A 7 39.98 5.60 -27.26
CA TRP A 7 39.00 5.69 -26.19
C TRP A 7 38.38 7.10 -26.21
N THR A 8 37.10 7.21 -26.55
CA THR A 8 36.35 8.48 -26.52
C THR A 8 35.61 8.57 -25.19
N PRO A 9 35.92 9.54 -24.30
CA PRO A 9 35.11 9.76 -23.11
C PRO A 9 33.83 10.50 -23.52
N ARG A 10 32.68 9.83 -23.40
CA ARG A 10 31.39 10.50 -23.47
C ARG A 10 31.19 11.29 -22.17
N LEU A 11 31.38 12.60 -22.30
CA LEU A 11 31.03 13.63 -21.33
C LEU A 11 29.51 13.54 -21.04
N PHE A 12 29.13 12.97 -19.91
CA PHE A 12 27.76 13.09 -19.40
C PHE A 12 27.64 14.42 -18.66
N LEU A 13 26.98 15.37 -19.29
CA LEU A 13 26.61 16.65 -18.72
C LEU A 13 25.58 16.39 -17.62
N MET A 14 25.98 16.52 -16.35
CA MET A 14 25.04 16.63 -15.23
C MET A 14 24.32 17.96 -15.33
N LEU A 15 23.02 17.93 -15.62
CA LEU A 15 22.14 19.08 -15.44
C LEU A 15 21.51 18.98 -14.04
N THR A 16 22.17 19.56 -13.05
CA THR A 16 21.59 19.89 -11.75
C THR A 16 20.58 21.02 -11.94
N LEU A 17 19.29 20.72 -11.88
CA LEU A 17 18.24 21.72 -11.73
C LEU A 17 17.86 21.82 -10.25
N ALA A 18 18.53 22.75 -9.56
CA ALA A 18 18.11 23.26 -8.26
C ALA A 18 17.70 24.72 -8.49
N LEU A 19 16.44 25.07 -8.22
CA LEU A 19 15.89 26.42 -8.00
C LEU A 19 14.36 26.23 -8.00
N ALA A 20 13.54 26.85 -7.17
CA ALA A 20 13.73 27.69 -6.01
C ALA A 20 12.36 27.75 -5.30
N GLN A 21 12.41 28.09 -4.01
CA GLN A 21 11.26 28.36 -3.17
C GLN A 21 10.40 29.49 -3.76
N ASN A 22 9.08 29.29 -3.83
CA ASN A 22 8.12 30.39 -3.91
C ASN A 22 7.25 30.37 -2.66
N ALA A 23 7.73 31.09 -1.64
CA ALA A 23 6.90 31.60 -0.57
C ALA A 23 6.11 32.80 -1.11
N LEU A 24 4.91 32.55 -1.63
CA LEU A 24 3.97 33.62 -1.91
C LEU A 24 3.29 34.01 -0.60
N ALA A 25 3.81 35.10 -0.02
CA ALA A 25 3.10 35.92 0.93
C ALA A 25 1.75 36.32 0.31
N GLN A 26 0.65 35.86 0.91
CA GLN A 26 -0.66 36.41 0.62
C GLN A 26 -0.75 37.80 1.23
N ASP A 27 -0.56 38.79 0.36
CA ASP A 27 -0.94 40.17 0.57
C ASP A 27 -2.44 40.22 0.89
N LYS A 28 -2.77 40.64 2.09
CA LYS A 28 -4.14 40.66 2.63
C LYS A 28 -4.68 42.06 2.33
N PRO A 29 -5.65 42.24 1.41
CA PRO A 29 -6.17 43.56 1.12
C PRO A 29 -6.88 44.13 2.35
N ASP A 30 -6.51 45.36 2.72
CA ASP A 30 -7.17 46.17 3.73
C ASP A 30 -8.66 46.28 3.41
N ARG A 31 -9.47 45.51 4.14
CA ARG A 31 -10.92 45.67 4.12
C ARG A 31 -11.26 46.91 4.96
N PRO A 32 -12.03 47.88 4.43
CA PRO A 32 -12.57 48.96 5.23
C PRO A 32 -13.46 48.38 6.33
N ALA A 33 -13.29 48.91 7.54
CA ALA A 33 -14.09 48.51 8.70
C ALA A 33 -15.59 48.73 8.41
N PRO A 34 -16.45 47.74 8.71
CA PRO A 34 -17.89 47.93 8.56
C PRO A 34 -18.40 48.99 9.55
N PRO A 35 -19.47 49.72 9.18
CA PRO A 35 -20.11 50.69 10.06
C PRO A 35 -20.57 50.00 11.35
N ARG A 36 -20.36 50.69 12.47
CA ARG A 36 -20.70 50.24 13.81
C ARG A 36 -22.22 50.09 13.89
N ALA A 37 -22.70 48.86 13.73
CA ALA A 37 -24.11 48.54 13.91
C ALA A 37 -24.54 48.91 15.33
N GLU A 38 -25.64 49.64 15.37
CA GLU A 38 -26.41 50.04 16.53
C GLU A 38 -26.70 48.79 17.39
N ARG A 39 -26.53 48.92 18.71
CA ARG A 39 -26.77 47.83 19.65
C ARG A 39 -28.27 47.61 19.75
N ASP A 40 -28.79 46.71 18.92
CA ASP A 40 -30.02 45.99 19.23
C ASP A 40 -29.71 44.99 20.35
N ASP A 41 -30.48 45.09 21.43
CA ASP A 41 -30.40 44.16 22.55
C ASP A 41 -30.51 42.71 22.08
N PRO A 42 -29.68 41.78 22.60
CA PRO A 42 -29.74 40.40 22.18
C PRO A 42 -31.13 39.81 22.49
N PRO A 43 -31.76 39.11 21.55
CA PRO A 43 -33.03 38.46 21.81
C PRO A 43 -32.88 37.48 22.98
N PRO A 44 -33.93 37.32 23.81
CA PRO A 44 -33.90 36.42 24.95
C PRO A 44 -33.49 35.01 24.51
N ARG A 45 -32.46 34.47 25.16
CA ARG A 45 -31.97 33.12 24.88
C ARG A 45 -33.15 32.14 25.00
N PRO A 46 -33.47 31.34 23.97
CA PRO A 46 -34.39 30.24 24.15
C PRO A 46 -33.82 29.32 25.25
N ALA A 47 -34.67 28.94 26.20
CA ALA A 47 -34.33 28.10 27.34
C ALA A 47 -33.51 26.89 26.88
N ALA A 48 -32.25 26.82 27.31
CA ALA A 48 -31.30 25.80 26.90
C ALA A 48 -31.57 24.41 27.54
N ASP A 49 -32.64 24.26 28.32
CA ASP A 49 -32.84 23.10 29.20
C ASP A 49 -33.58 21.90 28.57
N ASP A 50 -34.19 22.04 27.38
CA ASP A 50 -35.00 20.96 26.79
C ASP A 50 -34.36 20.21 25.61
N ALA A 51 -33.31 20.77 24.98
CA ALA A 51 -32.68 20.15 23.81
C ALA A 51 -31.73 18.98 24.18
N GLU A 52 -31.20 18.95 25.40
CA GLU A 52 -30.23 17.94 25.82
C GLU A 52 -30.90 16.62 26.28
N ARG A 53 -32.18 16.67 26.68
CA ARG A 53 -32.96 15.49 27.13
C ARG A 53 -33.45 14.58 25.99
N ARG A 54 -33.25 14.96 24.72
CA ARG A 54 -33.69 14.18 23.55
C ARG A 54 -32.56 13.52 22.77
N ARG A 55 -31.32 13.51 23.29
CA ARG A 55 -30.28 12.66 22.68
C ARG A 55 -30.65 11.20 22.97
N PRO A 56 -30.92 10.36 21.95
CA PRO A 56 -31.11 8.94 22.19
C PRO A 56 -29.87 8.43 22.93
N PRO A 57 -30.03 7.49 23.89
CA PRO A 57 -28.90 6.93 24.60
C PRO A 57 -27.91 6.41 23.57
N ARG A 58 -26.70 6.98 23.56
CA ARG A 58 -25.59 6.46 22.78
C ARG A 58 -25.35 5.05 23.33
N ARG A 59 -25.84 4.03 22.62
CA ARG A 59 -25.61 2.64 23.02
C ARG A 59 -24.11 2.40 22.94
N GLU A 60 -23.50 2.34 24.12
CA GLU A 60 -22.12 1.96 24.31
C GLU A 60 -21.98 0.54 23.78
N VAL A 61 -21.16 0.36 22.74
CA VAL A 61 -20.79 -0.98 22.25
C VAL A 61 -20.10 -1.67 23.42
N ASP A 62 -20.50 -2.90 23.73
CA ASP A 62 -19.80 -3.70 24.73
C ASP A 62 -18.30 -3.72 24.37
N PRO A 63 -17.43 -3.11 25.20
CA PRO A 63 -16.01 -3.01 24.91
C PRO A 63 -15.33 -4.40 24.87
N THR A 64 -16.03 -5.45 25.28
CA THR A 64 -15.56 -6.84 25.21
C THR A 64 -15.95 -7.56 23.92
N TYR A 65 -16.77 -6.94 23.05
CA TYR A 65 -17.18 -7.55 21.78
C TYR A 65 -16.05 -7.48 20.74
N ASP A 66 -15.27 -8.55 20.64
CA ASP A 66 -14.25 -8.72 19.60
C ASP A 66 -14.25 -10.15 19.03
N PRO A 67 -15.29 -10.54 18.28
CA PRO A 67 -15.36 -11.89 17.72
C PRO A 67 -14.22 -12.12 16.72
N PRO A 68 -13.67 -13.36 16.68
CA PRO A 68 -12.63 -13.71 15.73
C PRO A 68 -13.12 -13.67 14.28
N LEU A 69 -12.26 -13.20 13.39
CA LEU A 69 -12.44 -13.15 11.95
C LEU A 69 -11.41 -14.04 11.26
N LYS A 70 -11.81 -14.72 10.19
CA LYS A 70 -10.88 -15.28 9.21
C LYS A 70 -10.38 -14.17 8.31
N PHE A 71 -9.08 -13.95 8.32
CA PHE A 71 -8.38 -13.02 7.45
C PHE A 71 -7.61 -13.78 6.38
N GLU A 72 -7.87 -13.45 5.13
CA GLU A 72 -7.13 -13.97 3.98
C GLU A 72 -6.54 -12.80 3.19
N ALA A 73 -5.24 -12.86 2.92
CA ALA A 73 -4.56 -11.93 2.04
C ALA A 73 -3.83 -12.69 0.93
N ILE A 74 -3.91 -12.18 -0.29
CA ILE A 74 -3.09 -12.67 -1.39
C ILE A 74 -2.59 -11.50 -2.22
N THR A 75 -1.28 -11.47 -2.43
CA THR A 75 -0.60 -10.44 -3.21
C THR A 75 -0.08 -11.05 -4.49
N TYR A 76 -0.46 -10.45 -5.62
CA TYR A 76 0.03 -10.76 -6.94
C TYR A 76 1.03 -9.70 -7.39
N GLN A 77 2.07 -10.15 -8.08
CA GLN A 77 2.83 -9.30 -8.99
C GLN A 77 2.37 -9.58 -10.40
N ILE A 78 2.14 -8.51 -11.17
CA ILE A 78 1.68 -8.58 -12.54
C ILE A 78 2.64 -7.76 -13.40
N GLU A 79 3.13 -8.38 -14.46
CA GLU A 79 3.73 -7.66 -15.58
C GLU A 79 2.63 -7.30 -16.57
N ILE A 80 2.39 -6.00 -16.71
CA ILE A 80 1.30 -5.45 -17.52
C ILE A 80 1.87 -4.45 -18.53
N ALA A 81 1.25 -4.34 -19.71
CA ALA A 81 1.61 -3.30 -20.66
C ALA A 81 1.34 -1.91 -20.05
N ALA A 82 2.26 -0.96 -20.22
CA ALA A 82 2.20 0.34 -19.55
C ALA A 82 0.90 1.13 -19.85
N ASP A 83 0.35 0.97 -21.06
CA ASP A 83 -0.91 1.57 -21.50
C ASP A 83 -2.15 0.97 -20.81
N LYS A 84 -2.06 -0.28 -20.33
CA LYS A 84 -3.15 -0.96 -19.62
C LYS A 84 -3.20 -0.67 -18.12
N VAL A 85 -2.15 -0.08 -17.55
CA VAL A 85 -2.09 0.26 -16.12
C VAL A 85 -3.25 1.16 -15.71
N ALA A 86 -3.54 2.19 -16.51
CA ALA A 86 -4.61 3.15 -16.23
C ALA A 86 -6.01 2.54 -16.31
N ALA A 87 -6.15 1.36 -16.93
CA ALA A 87 -7.41 0.64 -17.07
C ALA A 87 -7.66 -0.35 -15.91
N ILE A 88 -6.76 -0.47 -14.94
CA ILE A 88 -6.97 -1.35 -13.79
C ILE A 88 -8.04 -0.74 -12.88
N ASP A 89 -9.21 -1.38 -12.87
CA ASP A 89 -10.32 -1.03 -11.99
C ASP A 89 -10.32 -1.96 -10.76
N THR A 90 -9.93 -1.42 -9.61
CA THR A 90 -9.88 -2.17 -8.35
C THR A 90 -11.27 -2.53 -7.82
N GLN A 91 -12.32 -1.77 -8.16
CA GLN A 91 -13.69 -2.08 -7.77
C GLN A 91 -14.24 -3.24 -8.60
N ALA A 92 -13.98 -3.24 -9.91
CA ALA A 92 -14.32 -4.37 -10.77
C ALA A 92 -13.59 -5.66 -10.31
N LEU A 93 -12.30 -5.55 -9.96
CA LEU A 93 -11.55 -6.68 -9.39
C LEU A 93 -12.11 -7.14 -8.04
N ALA A 94 -12.54 -6.20 -7.17
CA ALA A 94 -13.18 -6.53 -5.91
C ALA A 94 -14.51 -7.29 -6.13
N SER A 95 -15.33 -6.87 -7.10
CA SER A 95 -16.59 -7.57 -7.41
C SER A 95 -16.38 -9.04 -7.82
N GLN A 96 -15.23 -9.37 -8.43
CA GLN A 96 -14.83 -10.73 -8.82
C GLN A 96 -14.03 -11.45 -7.72
N GLY A 97 -13.59 -10.71 -6.69
CA GLY A 97 -12.77 -11.20 -5.59
C GLY A 97 -13.52 -12.02 -4.54
N GLY A 98 -14.83 -12.23 -4.68
CA GLY A 98 -15.57 -13.14 -3.80
C GLY A 98 -15.03 -14.58 -3.89
N SER A 99 -14.61 -15.00 -5.08
CA SER A 99 -13.96 -16.28 -5.36
C SER A 99 -12.48 -16.07 -5.68
N LEU A 100 -11.60 -16.84 -5.05
CA LEU A 100 -10.16 -16.79 -5.36
C LEU A 100 -9.88 -17.21 -6.82
N VAL A 101 -10.68 -18.14 -7.36
CA VAL A 101 -10.53 -18.63 -8.74
C VAL A 101 -10.88 -17.55 -9.76
N GLU A 102 -12.01 -16.87 -9.56
CA GLU A 102 -12.42 -15.77 -10.46
C GLU A 102 -11.46 -14.58 -10.34
N PHE A 103 -10.96 -14.31 -9.12
CA PHE A 103 -9.94 -13.29 -8.91
C PHE A 103 -8.64 -13.61 -9.65
N ASP A 104 -8.09 -14.83 -9.52
CA ASP A 104 -6.87 -15.23 -10.24
C ASP A 104 -7.05 -15.12 -11.76
N LYS A 105 -8.21 -15.54 -12.28
CA LYS A 105 -8.56 -15.40 -13.70
C LYS A 105 -8.59 -13.92 -14.14
N ALA A 106 -9.22 -13.05 -13.36
CA ALA A 106 -9.29 -11.61 -13.64
C ALA A 106 -7.90 -10.97 -13.65
N ILE A 107 -7.07 -11.31 -12.67
CA ILE A 107 -5.70 -10.84 -12.55
C ILE A 107 -4.84 -11.29 -13.75
N ARG A 108 -4.95 -12.55 -14.16
CA ARG A 108 -4.23 -13.08 -15.34
C ARG A 108 -4.72 -12.48 -16.66
N ALA A 109 -5.95 -11.99 -16.74
CA ALA A 109 -6.45 -11.29 -17.92
C ALA A 109 -5.77 -9.93 -18.12
N LEU A 110 -5.22 -9.33 -17.06
CA LEU A 110 -4.48 -8.07 -17.13
C LEU A 110 -3.07 -8.25 -17.71
N GLY A 111 -2.40 -9.36 -17.37
CA GLY A 111 -1.01 -9.61 -17.77
C GLY A 111 -0.42 -10.87 -17.16
N ALA A 112 0.89 -11.05 -17.32
CA ALA A 112 1.60 -12.19 -16.73
C ALA A 112 1.66 -12.01 -15.21
N ALA A 113 0.90 -12.84 -14.49
CA ALA A 113 0.74 -12.73 -13.05
C ALA A 113 1.34 -13.93 -12.29
N ARG A 114 1.97 -13.63 -11.16
CA ARG A 114 2.42 -14.61 -10.17
C ARG A 114 1.98 -14.21 -8.77
N VAL A 115 1.67 -15.20 -7.94
CA VAL A 115 1.44 -14.98 -6.50
C VAL A 115 2.79 -14.74 -5.85
N LEU A 116 2.92 -13.63 -5.11
CA LEU A 116 4.09 -13.34 -4.28
C LEU A 116 3.89 -13.84 -2.85
N TYR A 117 2.78 -13.47 -2.23
CA TYR A 117 2.53 -13.73 -0.83
C TYR A 117 1.08 -14.15 -0.60
N ARG A 118 0.89 -15.03 0.39
CA ARG A 118 -0.43 -15.47 0.84
C ARG A 118 -0.45 -15.63 2.36
N ALA A 119 -1.45 -15.05 2.99
CA ALA A 119 -1.75 -15.21 4.41
C ALA A 119 -3.16 -15.77 4.58
N ASP A 120 -3.34 -16.69 5.52
CA ASP A 120 -4.64 -17.16 6.01
C ASP A 120 -4.52 -17.32 7.52
N GLN A 121 -5.17 -16.43 8.27
CA GLN A 121 -5.04 -16.33 9.72
C GLN A 121 -6.39 -16.09 10.38
N THR A 122 -6.49 -16.43 11.65
CA THR A 122 -7.62 -16.00 12.49
C THR A 122 -7.16 -14.82 13.33
N ILE A 123 -7.87 -13.70 13.25
CA ILE A 123 -7.51 -12.46 13.91
C ILE A 123 -8.71 -11.93 14.72
N THR A 124 -8.47 -10.93 15.56
CA THR A 124 -9.54 -10.10 16.13
C THR A 124 -9.31 -8.65 15.71
N ILE A 125 -10.34 -7.81 15.61
CA ILE A 125 -10.17 -6.48 14.97
C ILE A 125 -9.77 -5.39 15.96
N GLN A 126 -10.12 -5.52 17.24
CA GLN A 126 -9.81 -4.50 18.25
C GLN A 126 -8.34 -4.54 18.68
N GLY A 127 -7.62 -5.63 18.40
CA GLY A 127 -6.19 -5.76 18.61
C GLY A 127 -5.34 -5.27 17.42
N ARG A 128 -4.07 -4.99 17.67
CA ARG A 128 -3.06 -4.89 16.61
C ARG A 128 -2.62 -6.31 16.24
N ASN A 129 -2.88 -6.70 15.00
CA ASN A 129 -2.40 -7.96 14.45
C ASN A 129 -1.28 -7.67 13.48
N GLU A 130 -0.21 -8.44 13.58
CA GLU A 130 0.96 -8.32 12.71
C GLU A 130 1.22 -9.68 12.08
N ILE A 131 1.26 -9.73 10.76
CA ILE A 131 1.55 -10.93 9.99
C ILE A 131 2.81 -10.66 9.18
N GLU A 132 3.88 -11.39 9.48
CA GLU A 132 5.13 -11.35 8.72
C GLU A 132 5.30 -12.63 7.90
N ILE A 133 5.55 -12.49 6.61
CA ILE A 133 5.84 -13.57 5.66
C ILE A 133 7.14 -13.20 4.96
N GLY A 134 8.14 -14.07 4.95
CA GLY A 134 9.37 -13.77 4.22
C GLY A 134 10.60 -14.45 4.79
N GLY A 135 11.76 -13.97 4.37
CA GLY A 135 13.04 -14.49 4.80
C GLY A 135 14.22 -13.67 4.27
N ASP A 136 15.43 -14.13 4.60
CA ASP A 136 16.66 -13.50 4.18
C ASP A 136 17.19 -14.14 2.89
N VAL A 137 17.31 -13.34 1.84
CA VAL A 137 17.93 -13.78 0.58
C VAL A 137 19.39 -13.30 0.53
N PRO A 138 20.35 -14.21 0.29
CA PRO A 138 21.73 -13.82 0.10
C PRO A 138 21.89 -13.14 -1.26
N ILE A 139 22.61 -12.02 -1.29
CA ILE A 139 22.89 -11.22 -2.48
C ILE A 139 24.40 -11.01 -2.60
N ILE A 140 24.91 -11.02 -3.84
CA ILE A 140 26.32 -10.73 -4.11
C ILE A 140 26.47 -9.20 -4.18
N ILE A 141 27.27 -8.63 -3.29
CA ILE A 141 27.54 -7.18 -3.25
C ILE A 141 28.89 -6.79 -3.86
N GLY A 142 29.73 -7.79 -4.16
CA GLY A 142 31.03 -7.59 -4.77
C GLY A 142 31.73 -8.90 -5.06
N THR A 143 32.72 -8.84 -5.95
CA THR A 143 33.60 -9.96 -6.26
C THR A 143 35.04 -9.47 -6.17
N SER A 144 35.88 -10.14 -5.38
CA SER A 144 37.31 -9.89 -5.28
C SER A 144 38.09 -11.09 -5.82
N VAL A 145 39.31 -10.87 -6.30
CA VAL A 145 40.19 -11.98 -6.72
C VAL A 145 41.17 -12.28 -5.58
N THR A 146 41.26 -13.54 -5.18
CA THR A 146 42.24 -14.01 -4.19
C THR A 146 43.67 -13.92 -4.75
N PRO A 147 44.71 -13.95 -3.91
CA PRO A 147 46.10 -14.01 -4.39
C PRO A 147 46.40 -15.18 -5.35
N ALA A 148 45.62 -16.27 -5.26
CA ALA A 148 45.71 -17.44 -6.14
C ALA A 148 44.94 -17.28 -7.47
N GLY A 149 44.39 -16.10 -7.76
CA GLY A 149 43.62 -15.81 -8.98
C GLY A 149 42.18 -16.32 -8.96
N GLN A 150 41.70 -16.88 -7.85
CA GLN A 150 40.33 -17.38 -7.74
C GLN A 150 39.35 -16.28 -7.37
N PRO A 151 38.17 -16.18 -8.01
CA PRO A 151 37.14 -15.24 -7.62
C PRO A 151 36.53 -15.60 -6.27
N GLN A 152 36.28 -14.60 -5.43
CA GLN A 152 35.64 -14.71 -4.13
C GLN A 152 34.51 -13.68 -4.04
N ASN A 153 33.28 -14.18 -3.89
CA ASN A 153 32.09 -13.34 -3.80
C ASN A 153 31.88 -12.86 -2.36
N GLN A 154 31.58 -11.57 -2.22
CA GLN A 154 31.10 -10.97 -0.97
C GLN A 154 29.59 -11.07 -0.94
N LEU A 155 29.06 -11.68 0.12
CA LEU A 155 27.63 -11.88 0.32
C LEU A 155 27.10 -10.88 1.36
N SER A 156 25.94 -10.30 1.06
CA SER A 156 25.07 -9.64 2.04
C SER A 156 23.75 -10.40 2.12
N ARG A 157 22.96 -10.18 3.18
CA ARG A 157 21.61 -10.73 3.29
C ARG A 157 20.62 -9.59 3.26
N GLN A 158 19.61 -9.71 2.40
CA GLN A 158 18.50 -8.78 2.34
C GLN A 158 17.23 -9.47 2.82
N ARG A 159 16.54 -8.85 3.77
CA ARG A 159 15.22 -9.31 4.19
C ARG A 159 14.19 -8.96 3.11
N ILE A 160 13.46 -9.96 2.66
CA ILE A 160 12.38 -9.82 1.67
C ILE A 160 11.13 -10.50 2.20
N GLY A 161 9.95 -10.04 1.80
CA GLY A 161 8.71 -10.53 2.39
C GLY A 161 7.54 -9.58 2.29
N ALA A 162 6.45 -9.95 2.95
CA ALA A 162 5.32 -9.11 3.25
C ALA A 162 5.19 -8.94 4.76
N LYS A 163 4.85 -7.73 5.19
CA LYS A 163 4.36 -7.40 6.52
C LYS A 163 2.96 -6.81 6.39
N ILE A 164 2.01 -7.37 7.13
CA ILE A 164 0.62 -6.92 7.15
C ILE A 164 0.29 -6.50 8.58
N ASP A 165 0.13 -5.21 8.81
CA ASP A 165 -0.39 -4.66 10.06
C ASP A 165 -1.90 -4.43 9.91
N ILE A 166 -2.68 -4.97 10.83
CA ILE A 166 -4.14 -4.86 10.86
C ILE A 166 -4.54 -4.32 12.22
N GLY A 167 -5.39 -3.30 12.25
CA GLY A 167 -6.02 -2.82 13.47
C GLY A 167 -7.34 -2.14 13.17
N GLY A 168 -8.23 -2.09 14.15
CA GLY A 168 -9.55 -1.54 13.92
C GLY A 168 -10.42 -1.52 15.16
N ARG A 169 -11.73 -1.46 14.94
CA ARG A 169 -12.74 -1.47 16.00
C ARG A 169 -14.09 -1.93 15.47
N TRP A 170 -14.88 -2.50 16.37
CA TRP A 170 -16.30 -2.70 16.12
C TRP A 170 -17.07 -1.40 16.41
N MET A 171 -18.10 -1.17 15.60
CA MET A 171 -19.04 -0.07 15.73
C MET A 171 -20.45 -0.66 15.79
N PHE A 172 -21.36 0.00 16.50
CA PHE A 172 -22.77 -0.35 16.48
C PHE A 172 -23.54 0.83 15.89
N ALA A 173 -24.14 0.62 14.72
CA ALA A 173 -24.92 1.62 14.01
C ALA A 173 -26.14 0.95 13.39
N ASP A 174 -27.28 1.63 13.44
CA ASP A 174 -28.54 1.16 12.83
C ASP A 174 -28.99 -0.23 13.30
N GLY A 175 -28.65 -0.60 14.54
CA GLY A 175 -29.00 -1.90 15.11
C GLY A 175 -28.10 -3.07 14.72
N ALA A 176 -27.01 -2.81 13.98
CA ALA A 176 -26.08 -3.83 13.51
C ALA A 176 -24.62 -3.54 13.91
N HIS A 177 -23.84 -4.61 14.11
CA HIS A 177 -22.40 -4.51 14.26
C HIS A 177 -21.73 -4.26 12.90
N ARG A 178 -20.92 -3.21 12.83
CA ARG A 178 -20.08 -2.86 11.68
C ARG A 178 -18.63 -2.87 12.11
N ALA A 179 -17.72 -3.23 11.22
CA ALA A 179 -16.30 -3.22 11.51
C ALA A 179 -15.63 -2.05 10.78
N GLN A 180 -14.68 -1.38 11.42
CA GLN A 180 -13.79 -0.41 10.77
C GLN A 180 -12.36 -0.88 10.97
N ALA A 181 -11.56 -0.93 9.90
CA ALA A 181 -10.15 -1.32 9.97
C ALA A 181 -9.24 -0.37 9.21
N GLY A 182 -8.02 -0.27 9.71
CA GLY A 182 -6.84 0.10 8.96
C GLY A 182 -6.01 -1.15 8.64
N VAL A 183 -5.56 -1.27 7.40
CA VAL A 183 -4.60 -2.31 6.98
C VAL A 183 -3.43 -1.65 6.30
N VAL A 184 -2.22 -1.97 6.74
CA VAL A 184 -0.98 -1.57 6.07
C VAL A 184 -0.30 -2.83 5.55
N VAL A 185 -0.04 -2.87 4.25
CA VAL A 185 0.67 -3.96 3.59
C VAL A 185 2.00 -3.42 3.08
N GLU A 186 3.09 -3.86 3.68
CA GLU A 186 4.45 -3.59 3.23
C GLU A 186 4.99 -4.82 2.53
N LEU A 187 5.41 -4.67 1.29
CA LEU A 187 5.87 -5.74 0.40
C LEU A 187 7.30 -5.44 0.01
N SER A 188 8.12 -6.48 -0.04
CA SER A 188 9.47 -6.44 -0.58
C SER A 188 9.68 -7.64 -1.48
N ASP A 189 10.18 -7.45 -2.69
CA ASP A 189 10.48 -8.54 -3.63
C ASP A 189 11.79 -8.28 -4.36
N THR A 190 12.36 -9.33 -4.93
CA THR A 190 13.56 -9.27 -5.76
C THR A 190 13.24 -9.81 -7.14
N THR A 191 13.66 -9.09 -8.17
CA THR A 191 13.74 -9.65 -9.52
C THR A 191 15.17 -9.64 -10.01
N PRO A 192 15.51 -10.49 -10.98
CA PRO A 192 16.71 -10.28 -11.78
C PRO A 192 16.68 -8.87 -12.36
N GLY A 193 17.81 -8.15 -12.29
CA GLY A 193 17.99 -6.89 -13.00
C GLY A 193 18.70 -7.09 -14.34
N ASN A 194 18.72 -6.05 -15.15
CA ASN A 194 19.32 -6.09 -16.48
C ASN A 194 20.79 -5.67 -16.49
N VAL A 195 21.27 -5.05 -15.39
CA VAL A 195 22.64 -4.57 -15.24
C VAL A 195 23.56 -5.74 -14.93
N ASP A 196 24.60 -5.90 -15.75
CA ASP A 196 25.67 -6.86 -15.52
C ASP A 196 26.74 -6.24 -14.61
N VAL A 197 27.09 -6.95 -13.53
CA VAL A 197 28.15 -6.58 -12.60
C VAL A 197 29.10 -7.77 -12.47
N GLY A 198 30.10 -7.83 -13.35
CA GLY A 198 31.12 -8.88 -13.31
C GLY A 198 30.61 -10.26 -13.71
N GLY A 199 29.71 -10.34 -14.69
CA GLY A 199 29.12 -11.59 -15.19
C GLY A 199 27.90 -12.07 -14.40
N VAL A 200 27.45 -11.30 -13.40
CA VAL A 200 26.24 -11.57 -12.63
C VAL A 200 25.25 -10.43 -12.84
N LYS A 201 23.98 -10.77 -13.08
CA LYS A 201 22.90 -9.79 -13.15
C LYS A 201 22.57 -9.27 -11.75
N ALA A 202 22.76 -7.97 -11.53
CA ALA A 202 22.44 -7.33 -10.25
C ALA A 202 20.93 -7.42 -10.00
N PRO A 203 20.47 -7.87 -8.82
CA PRO A 203 19.04 -7.94 -8.52
C PRO A 203 18.45 -6.54 -8.33
N VAL A 204 17.17 -6.39 -8.68
CA VAL A 204 16.38 -5.18 -8.38
C VAL A 204 15.50 -5.50 -7.19
N PHE A 205 15.72 -4.77 -6.09
CA PHE A 205 14.86 -4.80 -4.92
C PHE A 205 13.72 -3.83 -5.10
N ARG A 206 12.50 -4.31 -4.89
CA ARG A 206 11.30 -3.49 -4.90
C ARG A 206 10.70 -3.49 -3.52
N SER A 207 10.29 -2.31 -3.06
CA SER A 207 9.50 -2.15 -1.85
C SER A 207 8.24 -1.38 -2.17
N VAL A 208 7.12 -1.86 -1.68
CA VAL A 208 5.79 -1.32 -1.94
C VAL A 208 5.03 -1.24 -0.64
N ARG A 209 4.35 -0.11 -0.42
CA ARG A 209 3.44 0.06 0.71
C ARG A 209 2.05 0.37 0.21
N GLN A 210 1.08 -0.42 0.64
CA GLN A 210 -0.34 -0.23 0.36
C GLN A 210 -1.07 0.02 1.68
N ASN A 211 -2.04 0.93 1.68
CA ASN A 211 -2.80 1.26 2.87
C ASN A 211 -4.29 1.20 2.55
N TYR A 212 -5.05 0.59 3.46
CA TYR A 212 -6.50 0.62 3.49
C TYR A 212 -6.95 1.27 4.80
N GLY A 213 -8.00 2.08 4.75
CA GLY A 213 -8.64 2.62 5.93
C GLY A 213 -10.11 2.85 5.64
N GLY A 214 -11.00 2.12 6.31
CA GLY A 214 -12.42 2.20 5.99
C GLY A 214 -13.28 1.22 6.78
N GLU A 215 -14.58 1.30 6.50
CA GLU A 215 -15.55 0.30 6.95
C GLU A 215 -15.23 -1.05 6.28
N LEU A 216 -15.38 -2.15 7.00
CA LEU A 216 -15.24 -3.49 6.47
C LEU A 216 -16.62 -4.07 6.19
N GLU A 217 -16.85 -4.38 4.93
CA GLU A 217 -17.95 -5.26 4.53
C GLU A 217 -17.47 -6.71 4.65
N LEU A 218 -17.84 -7.38 5.74
CA LEU A 218 -17.44 -8.77 5.95
C LEU A 218 -17.93 -9.66 4.80
N GLY A 219 -17.07 -10.58 4.36
CA GLY A 219 -17.32 -11.44 3.21
C GLY A 219 -17.06 -10.77 1.86
N HIS A 220 -16.77 -9.47 1.82
CA HIS A 220 -16.44 -8.75 0.60
C HIS A 220 -14.93 -8.47 0.54
N PRO A 221 -14.30 -8.70 -0.61
CA PRO A 221 -12.88 -8.47 -0.78
C PRO A 221 -12.59 -6.97 -0.90
N ILE A 222 -11.44 -6.57 -0.36
CA ILE A 222 -10.83 -5.27 -0.61
C ILE A 222 -9.64 -5.51 -1.55
N VAL A 223 -9.51 -4.68 -2.58
CA VAL A 223 -8.41 -4.76 -3.54
C VAL A 223 -7.54 -3.51 -3.47
N LEU A 224 -6.26 -3.71 -3.17
CA LEU A 224 -5.25 -2.66 -3.12
C LEU A 224 -4.35 -2.77 -4.35
N LEU A 225 -4.04 -1.64 -4.97
CA LEU A 225 -3.17 -1.53 -6.13
C LEU A 225 -1.98 -0.64 -5.81
N SER A 226 -0.80 -1.06 -6.22
CA SER A 226 0.37 -0.20 -6.35
C SER A 226 1.06 -0.50 -7.67
N VAL A 227 1.56 0.53 -8.34
CA VAL A 227 2.23 0.39 -9.63
C VAL A 227 3.65 0.93 -9.49
N ASP A 228 4.62 0.10 -9.83
CA ASP A 228 6.00 0.51 -9.98
C ASP A 228 6.24 0.96 -11.43
N GLY A 229 6.30 2.28 -11.62
CA GLY A 229 6.61 2.90 -12.91
C GLY A 229 8.11 2.97 -13.23
N ALA A 230 8.99 2.65 -12.27
CA ALA A 230 10.43 2.85 -12.40
C ALA A 230 11.18 1.59 -12.89
N GLY A 231 10.58 0.41 -12.81
CA GLY A 231 11.26 -0.86 -13.05
C GLY A 231 10.60 -1.75 -14.08
N SER A 232 10.58 -1.35 -15.37
CA SER A 232 10.20 -2.29 -16.43
C SER A 232 11.20 -3.44 -16.49
N LEU A 233 10.74 -4.68 -16.31
CA LEU A 233 11.58 -5.87 -16.57
C LEU A 233 11.94 -5.96 -18.06
N GLU A 234 11.05 -5.47 -18.92
CA GLU A 234 11.19 -5.36 -20.37
C GLU A 234 10.58 -4.03 -20.85
N ALA A 235 11.13 -3.44 -21.92
CA ALA A 235 10.67 -2.17 -22.45
C ALA A 235 9.15 -2.19 -22.75
N GLY A 236 8.41 -1.20 -22.23
CA GLY A 236 6.97 -1.07 -22.44
C GLY A 236 6.09 -1.84 -21.45
N LYS A 237 6.66 -2.59 -20.51
CA LYS A 237 5.93 -3.22 -19.42
C LYS A 237 6.10 -2.47 -18.10
N SER A 238 5.07 -2.48 -17.28
CA SER A 238 5.08 -2.01 -15.89
C SER A 238 4.88 -3.18 -14.95
N VAL A 239 5.36 -3.04 -13.72
CA VAL A 239 5.10 -4.01 -12.65
C VAL A 239 4.01 -3.43 -11.75
N ALA A 240 2.93 -4.19 -11.56
CA ALA A 240 1.86 -3.84 -10.63
C ALA A 240 1.78 -4.88 -9.51
N TYR A 241 1.48 -4.40 -8.31
CA TYR A 241 1.23 -5.20 -7.13
C TYR A 241 -0.25 -5.08 -6.77
N ILE A 242 -0.96 -6.19 -6.80
CA ILE A 242 -2.39 -6.24 -6.47
C ILE A 242 -2.58 -7.14 -5.26
N THR A 243 -3.07 -6.57 -4.16
CA THR A 243 -3.36 -7.32 -2.94
C THR A 243 -4.87 -7.41 -2.75
N ARG A 244 -5.38 -8.63 -2.66
CA ARG A 244 -6.75 -8.91 -2.21
C ARG A 244 -6.73 -9.23 -0.73
N LEU A 245 -7.55 -8.52 0.02
CA LEU A 245 -7.81 -8.74 1.44
C LEU A 245 -9.25 -9.22 1.61
N MET A 246 -9.49 -10.18 2.49
CA MET A 246 -10.82 -10.72 2.76
C MET A 246 -10.97 -10.98 4.25
N PHE A 247 -12.03 -10.44 4.85
CA PHE A 247 -12.40 -10.65 6.24
C PHE A 247 -13.71 -11.41 6.29
N ARG A 248 -13.74 -12.57 6.95
CA ARG A 248 -14.95 -13.40 7.08
C ARG A 248 -15.24 -13.70 8.54
N PRO A 249 -16.51 -13.77 8.97
CA PRO A 249 -16.84 -14.33 10.27
C PRO A 249 -16.33 -15.76 10.37
N VAL A 250 -15.80 -16.15 11.53
CA VAL A 250 -15.57 -17.58 11.83
C VAL A 250 -16.94 -18.23 12.02
N ALA A 251 -17.17 -19.38 11.36
CA ALA A 251 -18.44 -20.11 11.43
C ALA A 251 -18.85 -20.36 12.90
N GLY A 252 -20.09 -19.99 13.25
CA GLY A 252 -20.62 -20.08 14.61
C GLY A 252 -20.89 -18.72 15.30
N ASN A 253 -20.35 -17.62 14.77
CA ASN A 253 -20.52 -16.27 15.34
C ASN A 253 -21.46 -15.34 14.54
N SER A 254 -22.25 -15.88 13.60
CA SER A 254 -23.28 -15.11 12.89
C SER A 254 -24.55 -15.02 13.74
N LYS A 255 -24.56 -14.12 14.73
CA LYS A 255 -25.78 -13.68 15.41
C LYS A 255 -25.86 -12.17 15.40
#